data_AF-A0A0C2VUZ7-F1
#
_entry.id   AF-A0A0C2VUZ7-F1
#
_cell.length_a   1.000
_cell.length_b   1.000
_cell.length_c   1.000
_cell.angle_alpha   90.00
_cell.angle_beta   90.00
_cell.angle_gamma   90.00
#
_symmetry.space_group_name_H-M   'P 1'
#
loop_
_entity.id
_entity.type
_entity.pdbx_description
1 polymer ?
#
loop_
_entity_poly.entity_id
_entity_poly.type
_entity_poly.pdbx_seq_one_letter_code
_entity_poly.pdbx_strand_id
1 'polypeptide(L)' 'MADQYRLLKQIEKKRQVLINAVAQEGLNSSLAVQYSQELDDLLNRYDRLFTKNAHPSPGSFAQA' A
#
# COMPACT_ATOMS: atom_id res chain seq x y z
N MET A 1 -10.23 -10.97 -15.95
CA MET A 1 -10.29 -9.58 -15.43
C MET A 1 -10.96 -9.48 -14.04
N ALA A 2 -11.16 -10.57 -13.28
CA ALA A 2 -11.75 -10.50 -11.93
C ALA A 2 -10.70 -10.23 -10.83
N ASP A 3 -9.48 -10.71 -11.03
CA ASP A 3 -8.43 -10.67 -10.00
C ASP A 3 -7.87 -9.27 -9.76
N GLN A 4 -7.74 -8.46 -10.81
CA GLN A 4 -7.30 -7.06 -10.72
C GLN A 4 -8.26 -6.21 -9.88
N TYR A 5 -9.56 -6.35 -10.14
CA TYR A 5 -10.61 -5.63 -9.39
C TYR A 5 -10.66 -6.08 -7.93
N ARG A 6 -10.46 -7.38 -7.66
CA ARG A 6 -10.40 -7.92 -6.30
C ARG A 6 -9.18 -7.41 -5.54
N LEU A 7 -8.04 -7.22 -6.19
CA LEU A 7 -6.84 -6.65 -5.59
C LEU A 7 -7.03 -5.16 -5.29
N LEU A 8 -7.58 -4.39 -6.24
CA LEU A 8 -7.92 -2.97 -6.05
C LEU A 8 -8.88 -2.77 -4.88
N LYS A 9 -9.94 -3.59 -4.78
CA LYS A 9 -10.86 -3.54 -3.63
C LYS A 9 -10.17 -3.76 -2.30
N GLN A 10 -9.18 -4.65 -2.26
CA GLN A 10 -8.40 -4.88 -1.04
C GLN A 10 -7.51 -3.69 -0.69
N ILE A 11 -6.87 -3.08 -1.70
CA ILE A 11 -6.08 -1.85 -1.54
C ILE A 11 -6.96 -0.71 -1.01
N GLU A 12 -8.11 -0.46 -1.62
CA GLU A 12 -9.00 0.61 -1.17
C GLU A 12 -9.51 0.38 0.25
N LYS A 13 -9.92 -0.85 0.57
CA LYS A 13 -10.35 -1.20 1.92
C LYS A 13 -9.24 -0.96 2.94
N LYS A 14 -8.02 -1.39 2.63
CA LYS A 14 -6.85 -1.23 3.50
C LYS A 14 -6.46 0.25 3.65
N ARG A 15 -6.57 1.04 2.58
CA ARG A 15 -6.36 2.50 2.60
C ARG A 15 -7.37 3.21 3.50
N GLN A 16 -8.64 2.83 3.45
CA GLN A 16 -9.67 3.37 4.34
C GLN A 16 -9.38 3.03 5.81
N VAL A 17 -8.96 1.79 6.09
CA VAL A 17 -8.54 1.37 7.44
C VAL A 17 -7.34 2.17 7.92
N LEU A 18 -6.33 2.38 7.08
CA LEU A 18 -5.17 3.22 7.39
C LEU A 18 -5.58 4.66 7.69
N ILE A 19 -6.41 5.27 6.85
CA ILE A 19 -6.88 6.65 7.04
C ILE A 19 -7.64 6.78 8.36
N ASN A 20 -8.50 5.81 8.69
CA ASN A 20 -9.21 5.81 9.96
C ASN A 20 -8.28 5.61 11.14
N ALA A 21 -7.32 4.69 11.05
CA ALA A 21 -6.32 4.47 12.10
C ALA A 21 -5.45 5.71 12.33
N VAL A 22 -5.04 6.38 11.25
CA VAL A 22 -4.33 7.66 11.30
C VAL A 22 -5.20 8.76 11.92
N ALA A 23 -6.48 8.82 11.57
CA ALA A 23 -7.40 9.82 12.12
C ALA A 23 -7.67 9.60 13.62
N GLN A 24 -7.64 8.34 14.10
CA GLN A 24 -7.88 8.02 15.50
C GLN A 24 -6.61 8.06 16.36
N GLU A 25 -5.49 7.53 15.86
CA GLU A 25 -4.25 7.37 16.64
C GLU A 25 -3.11 8.29 16.20
N GLY A 26 -3.29 9.00 15.09
CA GLY A 26 -2.26 9.84 14.49
C GLY A 26 -1.33 9.07 13.55
N LEU A 27 -0.68 9.81 12.64
CA LEU A 27 0.29 9.28 11.67
C LEU A 27 1.49 8.57 12.31
N ASN A 28 1.82 8.94 13.55
CA ASN A 28 2.97 8.40 14.29
C ASN A 28 2.63 7.17 15.14
N SER A 29 1.38 6.70 15.16
CA SER A 29 1.07 5.43 15.81
C SER A 29 1.76 4.31 15.05
N SER A 30 2.40 3.39 15.79
CA SER A 30 2.99 2.17 15.22
C SER A 30 1.98 1.39 14.37
N LEU A 31 0.70 1.49 14.71
CA LEU A 31 -0.40 0.89 13.95
C LEU A 31 -0.59 1.53 12.57
N ALA A 32 -0.55 2.87 12.50
CA ALA A 32 -0.65 3.61 11.25
C ALA A 32 0.55 3.33 10.33
N VAL A 33 1.76 3.27 10.90
CA VAL A 33 2.97 2.94 10.14
C VAL A 33 2.91 1.52 9.59
N GLN A 34 2.51 0.54 10.39
CA GLN A 34 2.33 -0.84 9.95
C GLN A 34 1.28 -0.95 8.83
N TYR A 35 0.13 -0.30 8.98
CA TYR A 35 -0.91 -0.32 7.95
C TYR A 35 -0.48 0.40 6.66
N SER A 36 0.38 1.42 6.74
CA SER A 36 0.97 2.07 5.56
C SER A 36 1.89 1.11 4.82
N GLN A 37 2.78 0.42 5.55
CA GLN A 37 3.70 -0.56 4.95
C GLN A 37 2.95 -1.71 4.29
N GLU A 38 1.92 -2.25 4.94
CA GLU A 38 1.11 -3.31 4.34
C GLU A 38 0.32 -2.84 3.12
N LEU A 39 -0.12 -1.58 3.11
CA LEU A 39 -0.79 -0.98 1.95
C LEU A 39 0.20 -0.79 0.79
N ASP A 40 1.40 -0.30 1.08
CA ASP A 40 2.48 -0.13 0.09
C ASP A 40 2.89 -1.47 -0.53
N ASP A 41 2.99 -2.54 0.26
CA ASP A 41 3.26 -3.88 -0.26
C ASP A 41 2.15 -4.40 -1.19
N LEU A 42 0.88 -4.13 -0.86
CA LEU A 42 -0.25 -4.48 -1.71
C LEU A 42 -0.24 -3.68 -3.02
N LEU A 43 0.08 -2.40 -2.96
CA LEU A 43 0.25 -1.53 -4.12
C LEU A 43 1.41 -2.00 -5.00
N ASN A 44 2.56 -2.30 -4.41
CA ASN A 44 3.74 -2.82 -5.12
C ASN A 44 3.44 -4.16 -5.80
N ARG A 45 2.65 -5.03 -5.16
CA ARG A 45 2.20 -6.30 -5.78
C ARG A 45 1.24 -6.05 -6.93
N TYR A 46 0.28 -5.13 -6.76
CA TYR A 46 -0.61 -4.72 -7.85
C TYR A 46 0.20 -4.20 -9.04
N ASP A 47 1.16 -3.33 -8.76
CA ASP A 47 1.97 -2.68 -9.76
C ASP A 47 2.84 -3.69 -10.53
N ARG A 48 3.48 -4.63 -9.82
CA ARG A 48 4.22 -5.73 -10.44
C ARG A 48 3.35 -6.67 -11.30
N LEU A 49 2.11 -6.91 -10.88
CA LEU A 49 1.22 -7.86 -11.54
C LEU A 49 0.49 -7.24 -12.75
N PHE A 50 0.13 -5.96 -12.67
CA PHE A 50 -0.76 -5.30 -13.63
C PHE A 50 -0.13 -4.08 -14.32
N THR A 51 0.88 -3.45 -13.73
CA THR A 51 1.62 -2.29 -14.26
C THR A 51 3.00 -2.71 -14.79
N LYS A 52 3.09 -3.79 -15.57
CA LYS A 52 4.31 -4.06 -16.37
C LYS A 52 4.45 -3.01 -17.48
N ASN A 53 4.90 -1.79 -17.16
CA ASN A 53 5.53 -0.82 -18.07
C ASN A 53 5.95 0.52 -17.43
N ALA A 54 6.28 0.56 -16.12
CA ALA A 54 6.95 1.73 -15.55
C ALA A 54 8.08 1.32 -14.61
N HIS A 55 9.20 0.91 -15.23
CA HIS A 55 10.55 0.92 -14.66
C HIS A 55 10.87 -0.02 -13.48
N PRO A 56 11.98 -0.78 -13.52
CA PRO A 56 12.49 -1.45 -12.34
C PRO A 56 12.95 -0.37 -11.34
N SER A 57 12.35 -0.35 -10.16
CA SER A 57 12.95 0.32 -9.01
C SER A 57 14.01 -0.59 -8.38
N PRO A 58 15.27 -0.16 -8.33
CA PRO A 58 16.11 -0.42 -7.18
C PRO A 58 16.33 0.91 -6.45
N GLY A 59 15.68 1.08 -5.31
CA GLY A 59 16.03 2.12 -4.35
C GLY A 59 15.02 3.25 -4.21
N SER A 60 14.16 3.14 -3.19
CA SER A 60 13.68 4.33 -2.48
C SER A 60 13.18 3.98 -1.07
N PHE A 61 13.89 3.16 -0.29
CA PHE A 61 13.71 3.08 1.17
C PHE A 61 15.00 2.69 1.89
N ALA A 62 16.15 3.21 1.44
CA ALA A 62 17.38 3.15 2.23
C ALA A 62 18.20 4.43 1.98
N GLN A 63 18.04 5.41 2.84
CA GLN A 63 19.17 6.19 3.36
C GLN A 63 18.76 6.79 4.69
N ALA A 64 19.42 6.28 5.73
CA ALA A 64 19.51 6.81 7.07
C ALA A 64 20.53 7.96 7.12
#